data_AF-A0AAD1WAE6-F1
#
_entry.id   AF-A0AAD1WAE6-F1
#
_cell.length_a   1.000
_cell.length_b   1.000
_cell.length_c   1.000
_cell.angle_alpha   90.00
_cell.angle_beta   90.00
_cell.angle_gamma   90.00
#
_symmetry.space_group_name_H-M   'P 1'
#
loop_
_entity.id
_entity.type
_entity.pdbx_description
1 polymer ?
#
loop_
_entity_poly.entity_id
_entity_poly.type
_entity_poly.pdbx_seq_one_letter_code
_entity_poly.pdbx_strand_id
1 'polypeptide(L)'
;MQSTEVTAGLKQDLGRKHKEAQQSCKTHNMSVLKAAQQRELESLEHRIKEEQRMMDEKIVLELDQKVIDQQSTLEKAGVSGFYITTNPQELTLQMNLLELIRKLQQKESLTSKGFP
;
A
#
# COMPACT_ATOMS: atom_id res chain seq x y z
N MET A 1 72.11 -27.00 -1.38
CA MET A 1 70.81 -27.63 -1.71
C MET A 1 69.73 -27.35 -0.65
N GLN A 2 70.05 -27.19 0.65
CA GLN A 2 69.05 -26.88 1.69
C GLN A 2 68.40 -25.48 1.60
N SER A 3 69.11 -24.44 1.14
CA SER A 3 68.55 -23.07 1.07
C SER A 3 67.45 -22.88 0.02
N THR A 4 67.45 -23.68 -1.05
CA THR A 4 66.44 -23.63 -2.13
C THR A 4 65.10 -24.26 -1.71
N GLU A 5 65.12 -25.31 -0.89
CA GLU A 5 63.89 -25.96 -0.36
C GLU A 5 63.17 -25.09 0.67
N VAL A 6 63.90 -24.42 1.55
CA VAL A 6 63.33 -23.49 2.54
C VAL A 6 62.62 -22.31 1.84
N THR A 7 63.21 -21.81 0.75
CA THR A 7 62.62 -20.70 -0.03
C THR A 7 61.35 -21.13 -0.78
N ALA A 8 61.29 -22.39 -1.25
CA ALA A 8 60.09 -22.94 -1.89
C ALA A 8 58.94 -23.15 -0.88
N GLY A 9 59.25 -23.67 0.31
CA GLY A 9 58.29 -23.82 1.40
C GLY A 9 57.68 -22.49 1.86
N LEU A 10 58.53 -21.46 2.03
CA LEU A 10 58.07 -20.11 2.38
C LEU A 10 57.14 -19.51 1.32
N LYS A 11 57.44 -19.70 0.02
CA LYS A 11 56.57 -19.23 -1.07
C LYS A 11 55.21 -19.94 -1.08
N GLN A 12 55.20 -21.25 -0.85
CA GLN A 12 53.96 -22.03 -0.78
C GLN A 12 53.06 -21.55 0.38
N ASP A 13 53.66 -21.30 1.54
CA ASP A 13 52.93 -20.91 2.74
C ASP A 13 52.40 -19.47 2.67
N LEU A 14 53.17 -18.55 2.05
CA LEU A 14 52.71 -17.20 1.68
C LEU A 14 51.53 -17.23 0.71
N GLY A 15 51.60 -18.07 -0.32
CA GLY A 15 50.50 -18.23 -1.29
C GLY A 15 49.22 -18.75 -0.64
N ARG A 16 49.35 -19.71 0.28
CA ARG A 16 48.23 -20.24 1.06
C ARG A 16 47.59 -19.16 1.94
N LYS A 17 48.38 -18.42 2.72
CA LYS A 17 47.89 -17.32 3.58
C LYS A 17 47.19 -16.22 2.77
N HIS A 18 47.72 -15.86 1.61
CA HIS A 18 47.06 -14.88 0.74
C HIS A 18 45.70 -15.40 0.26
N LYS A 19 45.61 -16.65 -0.19
CA LYS A 19 44.36 -17.26 -0.67
C LYS A 19 43.30 -17.34 0.42
N GLU A 20 43.70 -17.68 1.65
CA GLU A 20 42.83 -17.70 2.83
C GLU A 20 42.31 -16.29 3.18
N ALA A 21 43.20 -15.28 3.19
CA ALA A 21 42.82 -13.89 3.43
C ALA A 21 41.87 -13.35 2.34
N GLN A 22 42.12 -13.70 1.07
CA GLN A 22 41.27 -13.31 -0.05
C GLN A 22 39.88 -13.96 0.05
N GLN A 23 39.80 -15.22 0.46
CA GLN A 23 38.53 -15.94 0.63
C GLN A 23 37.70 -15.35 1.79
N SER A 24 38.35 -15.00 2.89
CA SER A 24 37.70 -14.32 4.04
C SER A 24 37.13 -12.95 3.63
N CYS A 25 37.88 -12.17 2.85
CA CYS A 25 37.41 -10.88 2.34
C CYS A 25 36.19 -11.04 1.40
N LYS A 26 36.17 -12.07 0.53
CA LYS A 26 35.00 -12.37 -0.32
C LYS A 26 33.76 -12.68 0.50
N THR A 27 33.88 -13.51 1.54
CA THR A 27 32.74 -13.86 2.40
C THR A 27 32.22 -12.65 3.18
N HIS A 28 33.12 -11.80 3.67
CA HIS A 28 32.76 -10.57 4.39
C HIS A 28 32.05 -9.55 3.48
N ASN A 29 32.58 -9.32 2.27
CA ASN A 29 31.95 -8.42 1.30
C ASN A 29 30.55 -8.91 0.91
N MET A 30 30.37 -10.23 0.76
CA MET A 30 29.06 -10.81 0.52
C MET A 30 28.10 -10.66 1.69
N SER A 31 28.57 -10.78 2.94
CA SER A 31 27.71 -10.55 4.11
C SER A 31 27.28 -9.09 4.24
N VAL A 32 28.19 -8.15 3.97
CA VAL A 32 27.89 -6.70 3.99
C VAL A 32 26.88 -6.35 2.91
N LEU A 33 27.06 -6.86 1.69
CA LEU A 33 26.15 -6.62 0.58
C LEU A 33 24.75 -7.18 0.86
N LYS A 34 24.64 -8.40 1.39
CA LYS A 34 23.35 -8.99 1.79
C LYS A 34 22.67 -8.18 2.89
N ALA A 35 23.42 -7.73 3.88
CA ALA A 35 22.88 -6.89 4.96
C ALA A 35 22.40 -5.52 4.45
N ALA A 36 23.10 -4.93 3.47
CA ALA A 36 22.66 -3.72 2.80
C ALA A 36 21.37 -3.96 2.01
N GLN A 37 21.34 -5.00 1.16
CA GLN A 37 20.16 -5.36 0.37
C GLN A 37 18.94 -5.66 1.26
N GLN A 38 19.13 -6.36 2.38
CA GLN A 38 18.06 -6.68 3.32
C GLN A 38 17.49 -5.39 3.95
N ARG A 39 18.35 -4.46 4.37
CA ARG A 39 17.89 -3.15 4.90
C ARG A 39 17.17 -2.32 3.85
N GLU A 40 17.64 -2.31 2.62
CA GLU A 40 16.96 -1.61 1.51
C GLU A 40 15.58 -2.23 1.23
N LEU A 41 15.48 -3.56 1.25
CA LEU A 41 14.21 -4.27 1.09
C LEU A 41 13.22 -3.95 2.22
N GLU A 42 13.67 -4.01 3.47
CA GLU A 42 12.85 -3.66 4.64
C GLU A 42 12.40 -2.20 4.61
N SER A 43 13.29 -1.28 4.21
CA SER A 43 12.96 0.14 4.06
C SER A 43 11.92 0.35 2.96
N LEU A 44 12.07 -0.34 1.82
CA LEU A 44 11.12 -0.28 0.72
C LEU A 44 9.75 -0.83 1.12
N GLU A 45 9.71 -2.00 1.77
CA GLU A 45 8.47 -2.60 2.28
C GLU A 45 7.76 -1.68 3.28
N HIS A 46 8.52 -1.05 4.18
CA HIS A 46 7.96 -0.06 5.11
C HIS A 46 7.37 1.13 4.35
N ARG A 47 8.07 1.66 3.35
CA ARG A 47 7.59 2.81 2.56
C ARG A 47 6.33 2.47 1.78
N ILE A 48 6.25 1.29 1.16
CA ILE A 48 5.06 0.82 0.44
C ILE A 48 3.86 0.73 1.39
N LYS A 49 4.04 0.17 2.58
CA LYS A 49 2.95 0.08 3.58
C LYS A 49 2.46 1.46 4.01
N GLU A 50 3.38 2.40 4.20
CA GLU A 50 3.04 3.77 4.58
C GLU A 50 2.29 4.49 3.45
N GLU A 51 2.77 4.38 2.21
CA GLU A 51 2.12 4.95 1.03
C GLU A 51 0.72 4.36 0.82
N GLN A 52 0.55 3.05 1.01
CA GLN A 52 -0.77 2.41 0.95
C GLN A 52 -1.70 2.96 2.04
N ARG A 53 -1.22 3.10 3.28
CA ARG A 53 -2.03 3.64 4.38
C ARG A 53 -2.48 5.07 4.09
N MET A 54 -1.56 5.93 3.63
CA MET A 54 -1.88 7.32 3.26
C MET A 54 -2.88 7.39 2.10
N MET A 55 -2.78 6.47 1.14
CA MET A 55 -3.72 6.38 0.04
C MET A 55 -5.11 6.01 0.53
N ASP A 56 -5.23 4.99 1.39
CA ASP A 56 -6.51 4.55 1.94
C ASP A 56 -7.18 5.66 2.78
N GLU A 57 -6.40 6.35 3.63
CA GLU A 57 -6.86 7.51 4.40
C GLU A 57 -7.39 8.62 3.47
N LYS A 58 -6.65 8.92 2.40
CA LYS A 58 -7.06 9.93 1.41
C LYS A 58 -8.36 9.54 0.70
N ILE A 59 -8.51 8.27 0.32
CA ILE A 59 -9.72 7.77 -0.35
C ILE A 59 -10.94 7.96 0.56
N VAL A 60 -10.83 7.59 1.84
CA VAL A 60 -11.94 7.77 2.81
C VAL A 60 -12.32 9.25 2.93
N LEU A 61 -11.35 10.15 3.07
CA LEU A 61 -11.61 11.58 3.16
C LEU A 61 -12.29 12.14 1.90
N GLU A 62 -11.85 11.71 0.72
CA GLU A 62 -12.49 12.12 -0.54
C GLU A 62 -13.93 11.59 -0.65
N LEU A 63 -14.19 10.36 -0.20
CA LEU A 63 -15.53 9.79 -0.17
C LEU A 63 -16.45 10.54 0.81
N ASP A 64 -15.98 10.86 2.00
CA ASP A 64 -16.73 11.65 2.99
C ASP A 64 -17.07 13.03 2.44
N GLN A 65 -16.11 13.69 1.76
CA GLN A 65 -16.38 14.97 1.11
C GLN A 65 -17.44 14.85 0.02
N LYS A 66 -17.44 13.76 -0.76
CA LYS A 66 -18.49 13.52 -1.76
C LYS A 66 -19.87 13.32 -1.12
N VAL A 67 -19.96 12.66 0.03
CA VAL A 67 -21.21 12.52 0.78
C VAL A 67 -21.72 13.89 1.22
N ILE A 68 -20.85 14.74 1.76
CA ILE A 68 -21.19 16.11 2.18
C ILE A 68 -21.70 16.95 0.98
N ASP A 69 -21.00 16.90 -0.16
CA ASP A 69 -21.40 17.64 -1.36
C ASP A 69 -22.79 17.20 -1.87
N GLN A 70 -23.06 15.89 -1.83
CA GLN A 70 -24.36 15.32 -2.21
C GLN A 70 -25.47 15.75 -1.25
N GLN A 71 -25.23 15.66 0.07
CA GLN A 71 -26.18 16.14 1.08
C GLN A 71 -26.45 17.63 0.93
N SER A 72 -25.41 18.45 0.73
CA SER A 72 -25.55 19.89 0.53
C SER A 72 -26.40 20.22 -0.70
N THR A 73 -26.23 19.45 -1.78
CA THR A 73 -27.02 19.61 -3.01
C THR A 73 -28.50 19.30 -2.75
N LEU A 74 -28.80 18.20 -2.06
CA LEU A 74 -30.19 17.80 -1.75
C LEU A 74 -30.86 18.77 -0.78
N GLU A 75 -30.14 19.24 0.23
CA GLU A 75 -30.61 20.23 1.19
C GLU A 75 -30.94 21.57 0.51
N LYS A 76 -30.02 22.08 -0.33
CA LYS A 76 -30.23 23.32 -1.09
C LYS A 76 -31.37 23.21 -2.09
N ALA A 77 -31.61 22.03 -2.65
CA ALA A 77 -32.76 21.76 -3.51
C ALA A 77 -34.08 21.61 -2.73
N GLY A 78 -34.04 21.63 -1.39
CA GLY A 78 -35.22 21.52 -0.53
C GLY A 78 -35.81 20.11 -0.48
N VAL A 79 -35.03 19.07 -0.78
CA VAL A 79 -35.50 17.68 -0.74
C VAL A 79 -35.77 17.29 0.71
N SER A 80 -37.03 17.00 1.02
CA SER A 80 -37.45 16.65 2.38
C SER A 80 -36.74 15.40 2.90
N GLY A 81 -36.30 15.44 4.15
CA GLY A 81 -35.56 14.34 4.79
C GLY A 81 -34.06 14.34 4.54
N PHE A 82 -33.54 15.30 3.75
CA PHE A 82 -32.11 15.44 3.48
C PHE A 82 -31.58 16.77 4.01
N TYR A 83 -30.54 16.67 4.82
CA TYR A 83 -29.76 17.76 5.41
C TYR A 83 -28.35 17.23 5.69
N ILE A 84 -27.37 18.13 5.86
CA ILE A 84 -26.00 17.71 6.13
C ILE A 84 -25.93 17.08 7.54
N THR A 85 -25.46 15.84 7.63
CA THR A 85 -25.31 15.13 8.92
C THR A 85 -24.20 14.10 8.86
N THR A 86 -23.48 13.95 9.97
CA THR A 86 -22.46 12.90 10.19
C THR A 86 -22.94 11.85 11.19
N ASN A 87 -24.17 11.95 11.69
CA ASN A 87 -24.74 10.96 12.60
C ASN A 87 -24.99 9.63 11.85
N PRO A 88 -24.39 8.50 12.26
CA PRO A 88 -24.52 7.22 11.56
C PRO A 88 -25.97 6.74 11.40
N GLN A 89 -26.83 7.00 12.39
CA GLN A 89 -28.23 6.61 12.35
C GLN A 89 -29.02 7.41 11.30
N GLU A 90 -28.74 8.71 11.23
CA GLU A 90 -29.36 9.62 10.25
C GLU A 90 -28.83 9.35 8.84
N LEU A 91 -27.54 9.08 8.68
CA LEU A 91 -26.95 8.64 7.42
C LEU A 91 -27.62 7.36 6.90
N THR A 92 -27.83 6.38 7.78
CA THR A 92 -28.53 5.14 7.43
C THR A 92 -29.96 5.42 6.99
N LEU A 93 -30.66 6.31 7.69
CA LEU A 93 -32.01 6.73 7.30
C LEU A 93 -32.03 7.41 5.92
N GLN A 94 -31.16 8.39 5.67
CA GLN A 94 -31.07 9.09 4.39
C GLN A 94 -30.74 8.13 3.24
N MET A 95 -29.85 7.15 3.47
CA MET A 95 -29.54 6.10 2.48
C MET A 95 -30.74 5.20 2.18
N ASN A 96 -31.49 4.78 3.20
CA ASN A 96 -32.71 3.99 3.01
C ASN A 96 -33.79 4.77 2.25
N LEU A 97 -33.91 6.07 2.50
CA LEU A 97 -34.82 6.94 1.74
C LEU A 97 -34.42 7.03 0.26
N LEU A 98 -33.13 7.20 -0.05
CA LEU A 98 -32.64 7.17 -1.44
C LEU A 98 -32.93 5.83 -2.11
N GLU A 99 -32.73 4.71 -1.40
CA GLU A 99 -33.01 3.38 -1.93
C GLU A 99 -34.51 3.20 -2.23
N LEU A 100 -35.38 3.67 -1.33
CA LEU A 100 -36.83 3.65 -1.52
C LEU A 100 -37.25 4.47 -2.74
N ILE A 101 -36.79 5.72 -2.86
CA ILE A 101 -37.07 6.58 -4.01
C ILE A 101 -36.66 5.88 -5.31
N ARG A 102 -35.46 5.28 -5.33
CA ARG A 102 -34.96 4.52 -6.50
C ARG A 102 -35.87 3.33 -6.83
N LYS A 103 -36.31 2.56 -5.83
CA LYS A 103 -37.22 1.42 -6.02
C LYS A 103 -38.58 1.85 -6.59
N LEU A 104 -39.11 2.98 -6.13
CA LEU A 104 -40.37 3.54 -6.66
C LEU A 104 -40.23 3.98 -8.12
N GLN A 105 -39.16 4.71 -8.45
CA GLN A 105 -38.87 5.12 -9.84
C GLN A 105 -38.72 3.93 -10.79
N GLN A 106 -38.04 2.86 -10.35
CA GLN A 106 -37.91 1.63 -11.13
C GLN A 106 -39.27 0.98 -11.38
N LYS A 107 -40.13 0.91 -10.36
CA LYS A 107 -41.49 0.37 -10.49
C LYS A 107 -42.31 1.18 -11.50
N GLU A 108 -42.26 2.50 -11.44
CA GLU A 108 -42.95 3.39 -12.40
C GLU A 108 -42.43 3.23 -13.85
N SER A 109 -41.12 3.05 -14.01
CA SER A 109 -40.51 2.80 -15.33
C SER A 109 -40.91 1.45 -15.95
N LEU A 110 -41.20 0.45 -15.11
CA LEU A 110 -41.68 -0.86 -15.55
C LEU A 110 -43.17 -0.83 -15.88
N THR A 111 -43.97 -0.06 -15.12
CA THR A 111 -45.41 0.07 -15.38
C THR A 111 -45.72 0.98 -16.58
N SER A 112 -44.87 1.98 -16.88
CA SER A 112 -45.06 2.86 -18.05
C SER A 112 -44.65 2.24 -19.39
N LYS A 113 -43.86 1.17 -19.39
CA LYS A 113 -43.56 0.36 -20.61
C LYS A 113 -44.64 -0.66 -20.96
N GLY A 114 -45.74 -0.71 -20.19
CA GLY A 114 -46.76 -1.75 -20.26
C GLY A 114 -48.04 -1.41 -21.02
N PHE A 115 -48.15 -0.26 -21.70
CA PHE A 115 -49.35 0.10 -22.46
C PHE A 115 -49.00 0.56 -23.89
N PRO A 116 -49.55 -0.09 -24.95
CA PRO A 116 -49.52 0.43 -26.31
C PRO A 116 -50.47 1.61 -26.52
#